data_AF-A0A3D4WK86-F1
#
_entry.id   AF-A0A3D4WK86-F1
#
_cell.length_a   1.000
_cell.length_b   1.000
_cell.length_c   1.000
_cell.angle_alpha   90.00
_cell.angle_beta   90.00
_cell.angle_gamma   90.00
#
_symmetry.space_group_name_H-M   'P 1'
#
loop_
_entity.id
_entity.type
_entity.pdbx_description
1 polymer ?
#
loop_
_entity_poly.entity_id
_entity_poly.type
_entity_poly.pdbx_seq_one_letter_code
_entity_poly.pdbx_strand_id
1 'polypeptide(L)' 'MASDESSAVARRRFRLALRQEREARGLSQAQVTEALDWSLSKVQRIESGEVGVSAIDFKVSLVLFEVTGL' A
#
# COMPACT_ATOMS: atom_id res chain seq x y z
N MET A 1 -19.12 5.85 17.98
CA MET A 1 -18.89 4.77 16.99
C MET A 1 -18.55 5.39 15.62
N ALA A 2 -17.40 6.06 15.51
CA ALA A 2 -16.99 6.80 14.31
C ALA A 2 -15.60 6.39 13.78
N SER A 3 -15.02 5.32 14.34
CA SER A 3 -13.62 4.93 14.11
C SER A 3 -13.43 3.85 13.03
N ASP A 4 -14.41 2.96 12.81
CA ASP A 4 -14.23 1.80 11.91
C ASP A 4 -14.52 2.11 10.43
N GLU A 5 -15.59 2.84 10.13
CA GLU A 5 -15.96 3.25 8.76
C GLU A 5 -14.84 4.08 8.13
N SER A 6 -14.30 5.05 8.89
CA SER A 6 -13.18 5.89 8.48
C SER A 6 -11.92 5.05 8.22
N SER A 7 -11.67 4.03 9.05
CA SER A 7 -10.54 3.12 8.88
C SER A 7 -10.68 2.24 7.64
N ALA A 8 -11.88 1.72 7.37
CA ALA A 8 -12.16 0.91 6.17
C ALA A 8 -11.98 1.73 4.88
N VAL A 9 -12.50 2.97 4.86
CA VAL A 9 -12.32 3.89 3.72
C VAL A 9 -10.85 4.24 3.51
N ALA A 10 -10.10 4.54 4.58
CA ALA A 10 -8.67 4.84 4.51
C ALA A 10 -7.86 3.65 3.97
N ARG A 11 -8.12 2.44 4.46
CA ARG A 11 -7.49 1.20 3.97
C ARG A 11 -7.78 0.96 2.49
N ARG A 12 -9.03 1.16 2.06
CA ARG A 12 -9.43 1.03 0.66
C ARG A 12 -8.69 2.04 -0.23
N ARG A 13 -8.61 3.31 0.18
CA ARG A 13 -7.89 4.37 -0.56
C ARG A 13 -6.42 4.05 -0.69
N PHE A 14 -5.78 3.66 0.42
CA PHE A 14 -4.37 3.29 0.41
C PHE A 14 -4.09 2.12 -0.54
N ARG A 15 -4.87 1.05 -0.45
CA ARG A 15 -4.73 -0.12 -1.33
C ARG A 15 -4.78 0.27 -2.81
N LEU A 16 -5.75 1.10 -3.17
CA LEU A 16 -5.91 1.55 -4.55
C LEU A 16 -4.70 2.38 -5.02
N ALA A 17 -4.25 3.32 -4.19
CA ALA A 17 -3.10 4.16 -4.49
C ALA A 17 -1.80 3.33 -4.66
N LEU A 18 -1.54 2.39 -3.75
CA LEU A 18 -0.39 1.49 -3.81
C LEU A 18 -0.37 0.70 -5.12
N ARG A 19 -1.50 0.07 -5.46
CA ARG A 19 -1.63 -0.72 -6.68
C ARG A 19 -1.48 0.13 -7.94
N GLN A 20 -2.12 1.29 -7.98
CA GLN A 20 -2.06 2.21 -9.11
C GLN A 20 -0.63 2.69 -9.36
N GLU A 21 0.09 3.09 -8.32
CA GLU A 21 1.47 3.57 -8.45
C GLU A 21 2.42 2.44 -8.89
N ARG A 22 2.23 1.24 -8.33
CA ARG A 22 2.95 0.04 -8.76
C ARG A 22 2.74 -0.22 -10.26
N GLU A 23 1.48 -0.21 -10.70
CA GLU A 23 1.12 -0.43 -12.12
C GLU A 23 1.64 0.69 -13.03
N ALA A 24 1.55 1.96 -12.60
CA ALA A 24 2.04 3.13 -13.34
C ALA A 24 3.56 3.09 -13.56
N ARG A 25 4.32 2.60 -12.58
CA ARG A 25 5.78 2.40 -12.68
C ARG A 25 6.17 1.08 -13.35
N GLY A 26 5.21 0.26 -13.77
CA GLY A 26 5.48 -1.06 -14.36
C GLY A 26 6.11 -2.07 -13.39
N LEU A 27 5.95 -1.87 -12.09
CA LEU A 27 6.54 -2.73 -11.06
C LEU A 27 5.71 -4.01 -10.86
N SER A 28 6.40 -5.14 -10.74
CA SER A 28 5.81 -6.39 -10.27
C SER A 28 5.62 -6.35 -8.75
N GLN A 29 4.75 -7.22 -8.23
CA GLN A 29 4.62 -7.38 -6.77
C GLN A 29 5.93 -7.83 -6.12
N ALA A 30 6.75 -8.64 -6.80
CA ALA A 30 8.06 -9.06 -6.32
C ALA A 30 9.04 -7.88 -6.18
N GLN A 31 9.05 -6.95 -7.13
CA GLN A 31 9.88 -5.75 -7.00
C GLN A 31 9.43 -4.86 -5.84
N VAL A 32 8.13 -4.83 -5.53
CA VAL A 32 7.60 -4.15 -4.33
C VAL A 32 8.07 -4.83 -3.04
N THR A 33 8.17 -6.17 -3.02
CA THR A 33 8.70 -6.89 -1.85
C THR A 33 10.14 -6.54 -1.55
N GLU A 34 11.00 -6.50 -2.57
CA GLU A 34 12.40 -6.12 -2.44
C GLU A 34 12.56 -4.68 -1.98
N ALA A 35 11.75 -3.79 -2.53
CA ALA A 35 11.83 -2.37 -2.22
C ALA A 35 11.38 -2.05 -0.78
N LEU A 36 10.25 -2.61 -0.35
CA LEU A 36 9.63 -2.29 0.95
C LEU A 36 10.07 -3.21 2.10
N ASP A 37 10.91 -4.21 1.82
CA ASP A 37 11.23 -5.31 2.74
C ASP A 37 9.96 -6.00 3.28
N TRP A 38 9.01 -6.23 2.37
CA TRP A 38 7.74 -6.92 2.67
C TRP A 38 7.76 -8.32 2.11
N SER A 39 7.02 -9.25 2.73
CA SER A 39 6.78 -10.55 2.11
C SER A 39 5.79 -10.42 0.95
N LEU A 40 5.93 -11.30 -0.06
CA LEU A 40 5.01 -11.36 -1.21
C LEU A 40 3.56 -11.56 -0.77
N SER A 41 3.33 -12.43 0.21
CA SER A 41 2.00 -12.67 0.78
C SER A 41 1.40 -11.39 1.38
N LYS A 42 2.20 -10.55 2.04
CA LYS A 42 1.73 -9.26 2.57
C LYS A 42 1.31 -8.32 1.44
N VAL A 43 2.10 -8.19 0.37
CA VAL A 43 1.74 -7.38 -0.80
C VAL A 43 0.43 -7.86 -1.42
N GLN A 44 0.28 -9.18 -1.65
CA GLN A 44 -0.93 -9.76 -2.23
C GLN A 44 -2.18 -9.50 -1.39
N ARG A 45 -2.09 -9.72 -0.07
CA ARG A 45 -3.22 -9.50 0.86
C ARG A 45 -3.61 -8.03 0.98
N ILE A 46 -2.63 -7.11 0.89
CA ILE A 46 -2.91 -5.68 0.86
C ILE A 46 -3.65 -5.33 -0.44
N GLU A 47 -3.14 -5.76 -1.60
CA GLU A 47 -3.74 -5.47 -2.90
C GLU A 47 -5.10 -6.13 -3.12
N SER A 48 -5.36 -7.31 -2.51
CA SER A 48 -6.68 -7.94 -2.48
C SER A 48 -7.61 -7.27 -1.46
N GLY A 49 -7.06 -6.63 -0.43
CA GLY A 49 -7.80 -6.00 0.67
C GLY A 49 -8.15 -6.93 1.82
N GLU A 50 -7.54 -8.11 1.87
CA GLU A 50 -7.64 -9.03 3.01
C GLU A 50 -6.99 -8.49 4.28
N VAL A 51 -6.00 -7.59 4.15
CA VAL A 51 -5.39 -6.88 5.29
C VAL A 51 -5.28 -5.39 5.02
N GLY A 52 -5.40 -4.61 6.10
CA GLY A 52 -5.01 -3.21 6.09
C GLY A 52 -3.49 -3.05 6.19
N VAL A 53 -3.02 -1.83 5.90
CA VAL A 53 -1.62 -1.45 6.03
C VAL A 53 -1.39 -0.76 7.37
N SER A 54 -0.30 -1.13 8.04
CA SER A 54 0.08 -0.48 9.31
C SER A 54 0.57 0.95 9.05
N ALA A 55 0.54 1.82 10.07
CA ALA A 55 1.06 3.18 9.93
C ALA A 55 2.57 3.23 9.60
N ILE A 56 3.32 2.20 9.99
CA ILE A 56 4.75 2.05 9.67
C ILE A 56 4.90 1.71 8.19
N ASP A 57 4.16 0.72 7.72
CA ASP A 57 4.15 0.29 6.33
C ASP A 57 3.72 1.41 5.37
N PHE A 58 2.73 2.22 5.78
CA PHE A 58 2.32 3.42 5.06
C PHE A 58 3.49 4.40 4.89
N LYS A 59 4.21 4.72 5.97
CA LYS A 59 5.35 5.65 5.93
C LYS A 59 6.49 5.12 5.06
N VAL A 60 6.83 3.83 5.18
CA VAL A 60 7.87 3.20 4.37
C VAL A 60 7.48 3.25 2.89
N SER A 61 6.21 3.01 2.57
CA SER A 61 5.71 3.12 1.20
C SER A 61 5.81 4.55 0.65
N LEU A 62 5.52 5.58 1.46
CA LEU A 62 5.63 6.98 1.04
C LEU A 62 7.08 7.39 0.72
N VAL A 63 8.07 6.85 1.42
CA VAL A 63 9.49 7.09 1.13
C VAL A 63 9.86 6.49 -0.22
N LEU A 64 9.32 5.32 -0.55
CA LEU A 64 9.60 4.62 -1.80
C LEU A 64 8.90 5.23 -3.01
N PHE A 65 7.73 5.82 -2.80
CA PHE A 65 6.98 6.48 -3.85
C PHE A 65 7.43 7.91 -4.12
N GLU A 66 8.49 8.43 -3.46
CA GLU A 66 8.97 9.81 -3.56
C GLU A 66 7.80 10.77 -3.77
N VAL A 67 6.95 10.96 -2.73
CA VAL A 67 5.83 11.91 -2.69
C VAL A 67 5.72 12.71 -3.99
N THR A 68 5.04 12.13 -5.01
CA THR A 68 4.81 12.82 -6.27
C THR A 68 4.12 14.11 -5.88
N GLY A 69 4.88 15.21 -5.98
CA GLY A 69 4.48 16.49 -5.47
C GLY A 69 3.24 17.01 -6.19
N LEU A 70 2.45 17.77 -5.42
CA LEU A 70 1.24 18.55 -5.74
C LEU A 70 -0.10 17.83 -5.53
#